data_AF-A0A4Q0ZSQ3-F1
#
_entry.id   AF-A0A4Q0ZSQ3-F1
#
_cell.length_a   1.000
_cell.length_b   1.000
_cell.length_c   1.000
_cell.angle_alpha   90.00
_cell.angle_beta   90.00
_cell.angle_gamma   90.00
#
_symmetry.space_group_name_H-M   'P 1'
#
loop_
_entity.id
_entity.type
_entity.pdbx_description
1 polymer ?
#
loop_
_entity_poly.entity_id
_entity_poly.type
_entity_poly.pdbx_seq_one_letter_code
_entity_poly.pdbx_strand_id
1 'polypeptide(L)'
;MKKLVKSGKNSFTLLETLISVFLLSIIIVGFSKSSFYDNLDKEYMILNKLENMFNISSYDSSFTTKNIQLTITLDDIETKNINVKKIEYKDEKIRLIKYEL
;
A
#
# COMPACT_ATOMS: atom_id res chain seq x y z
N MET A 1 -19.59 65.32 7.32
CA MET A 1 -19.23 64.05 8.00
C MET A 1 -19.36 62.89 7.01
N LYS A 2 -18.26 62.36 6.42
CA LYS A 2 -18.34 61.19 5.51
C LYS A 2 -17.08 60.30 5.49
N LYS A 3 -16.15 60.48 6.44
CA LYS A 3 -14.83 59.81 6.44
C LYS A 3 -14.74 58.60 7.39
N LEU A 4 -15.68 58.44 8.32
CA LEU A 4 -15.66 57.36 9.33
C LEU A 4 -16.18 56.00 8.82
N VAL A 5 -17.01 55.99 7.76
CA VAL A 5 -17.63 54.76 7.23
C VAL A 5 -16.63 53.85 6.48
N LYS A 6 -15.56 54.43 5.91
CA LYS A 6 -14.57 53.67 5.11
C LYS A 6 -13.63 52.82 5.98
N SER A 7 -13.33 53.26 7.21
CA SER A 7 -12.43 52.56 8.13
C SER A 7 -13.05 51.28 8.70
N GLY A 8 -14.33 51.32 9.09
CA GLY A 8 -15.04 50.15 9.61
C GLY A 8 -15.21 49.04 8.58
N LYS A 9 -15.51 49.41 7.32
CA LYS A 9 -15.63 48.44 6.21
C LYS A 9 -14.33 47.67 5.98
N ASN A 10 -13.19 48.35 5.99
CA ASN A 10 -11.88 47.71 5.81
C ASN A 10 -11.52 46.79 6.99
N SER A 11 -11.92 47.15 8.23
CA SER A 11 -11.72 46.30 9.41
C SER A 11 -12.57 45.02 9.36
N PHE A 12 -13.80 45.08 8.83
CA PHE A 12 -14.63 43.89 8.62
C PHE A 12 -14.03 42.95 7.57
N THR A 13 -13.54 43.50 6.44
CA THR A 13 -12.85 42.70 5.40
C THR A 13 -11.57 42.04 5.92
N LEU A 14 -10.81 42.72 6.79
CA LEU A 14 -9.62 42.15 7.43
C LEU A 14 -9.96 40.97 8.35
N LEU A 15 -11.03 41.10 9.16
CA LEU A 15 -11.48 40.02 10.03
C LEU A 15 -11.95 38.80 9.22
N GLU A 16 -12.72 39.04 8.16
CA GLU A 16 -13.16 37.99 7.24
C GLU A 16 -11.97 37.26 6.62
N THR A 17 -10.96 38.01 6.15
CA THR A 17 -9.72 37.43 5.59
C THR A 17 -9.00 36.55 6.62
N LEU A 18 -8.93 36.99 7.88
CA LEU A 18 -8.27 36.25 8.95
C LEU A 18 -8.99 34.93 9.27
N ILE A 19 -10.32 34.97 9.29
CA ILE A 19 -11.17 33.79 9.48
C ILE A 19 -11.02 32.82 8.29
N SER A 20 -11.01 33.33 7.06
CA SER A 20 -10.82 32.51 5.85
C SER A 20 -9.46 31.81 5.84
N VAL A 21 -8.38 32.52 6.18
CA VAL A 21 -7.03 31.94 6.27
C VAL A 21 -6.94 30.92 7.39
N PHE A 22 -7.60 31.16 8.53
CA PHE A 22 -7.65 30.22 9.65
C PHE A 22 -8.41 28.93 9.32
N LEU A 23 -9.57 29.04 8.66
CA LEU A 23 -10.30 27.86 8.19
C LEU A 23 -9.50 27.08 7.14
N LEU A 24 -8.83 27.79 6.22
CA LEU A 24 -7.97 27.18 5.22
C LEU A 24 -6.80 26.43 5.86
N SER A 25 -6.20 26.96 6.92
CA SER A 25 -5.09 26.28 7.62
C SER A 25 -5.56 25.01 8.33
N ILE A 26 -6.75 25.01 8.95
CA ILE A 26 -7.36 23.81 9.54
C ILE A 26 -7.58 22.74 8.48
N ILE A 27 -8.12 23.11 7.32
CA ILE A 27 -8.35 22.20 6.19
C ILE A 27 -7.01 21.61 5.73
N ILE A 28 -5.99 22.43 5.49
CA ILE A 28 -4.66 21.98 5.04
C ILE A 28 -4.05 21.00 6.05
N VAL A 29 -4.10 21.30 7.35
CA VAL A 29 -3.58 20.42 8.41
C VAL A 29 -4.36 19.11 8.50
N GLY A 30 -5.69 19.17 8.38
CA GLY A 30 -6.56 17.99 8.38
C GLY A 30 -6.25 17.05 7.22
N PHE A 31 -6.14 17.58 6.00
CA PHE A 31 -5.78 16.80 4.81
C PHE A 31 -4.33 16.31 4.87
N SER A 32 -3.39 17.12 5.36
CA SER A 32 -1.99 16.71 5.53
C SER A 32 -1.81 15.55 6.50
N LYS A 33 -2.65 15.43 7.54
CA LYS A 33 -2.64 14.28 8.44
C LYS A 33 -3.37 13.07 7.89
N SER A 34 -4.35 13.26 7.01
CA SER A 34 -5.10 12.17 6.38
C SER A 34 -4.33 11.52 5.22
N SER A 35 -3.43 12.24 4.55
CA SER A 35 -2.72 11.76 3.36
C SER A 35 -1.37 11.07 3.65
N PHE A 36 -0.93 11.04 4.90
CA PHE A 36 0.28 10.34 5.32
C PHE A 36 -0.04 9.50 6.54
N TYR A 37 -0.09 8.15 6.40
CA TYR A 37 0.72 7.24 7.24
C TYR A 37 0.53 5.72 7.00
N ASP A 38 -0.12 5.24 5.92
CA ASP A 38 0.13 3.86 5.48
C ASP A 38 1.17 3.90 4.37
N ASN A 39 2.43 3.90 4.79
CA ASN A 39 3.62 4.00 3.95
C ASN A 39 3.87 2.66 3.22
N LEU A 40 2.90 2.26 2.38
CA LEU A 40 2.87 0.98 1.66
C LEU A 40 4.00 0.86 0.62
N ASP A 41 4.77 1.92 0.38
CA ASP A 41 5.93 1.93 -0.52
C ASP A 41 6.90 0.79 -0.19
N LYS A 42 7.09 0.47 1.09
CA LYS A 42 7.96 -0.64 1.51
C LYS A 42 7.36 -1.98 1.13
N GLU A 43 6.08 -2.19 1.43
CA GLU A 43 5.35 -3.41 1.10
C GLU A 43 5.29 -3.64 -0.42
N TYR A 44 5.01 -2.60 -1.20
CA TYR A 44 5.02 -2.67 -2.67
C TYR A 44 6.42 -2.95 -3.23
N MET A 45 7.46 -2.33 -2.66
CA MET A 45 8.83 -2.61 -3.06
C MET A 45 9.23 -4.06 -2.76
N ILE A 46 8.81 -4.60 -1.61
CA ILE A 46 9.02 -6.02 -1.25
C ILE A 46 8.28 -6.92 -2.23
N LEU A 47 6.99 -6.64 -2.50
CA LEU A 47 6.18 -7.46 -3.40
C LEU A 47 6.76 -7.48 -4.82
N ASN A 48 7.18 -6.33 -5.34
CA ASN A 48 7.80 -6.23 -6.66
C ASN A 48 9.14 -6.99 -6.73
N LYS A 49 9.94 -6.94 -5.66
CA LYS A 49 11.17 -7.75 -5.57
C LYS A 49 10.84 -9.26 -5.61
N LEU A 50 9.86 -9.69 -4.82
CA LEU A 50 9.44 -11.09 -4.76
C LEU A 50 8.89 -11.57 -6.11
N GLU A 51 8.04 -10.77 -6.76
CA GLU A 51 7.52 -11.03 -8.10
C GLU A 51 8.65 -11.25 -9.10
N ASN A 52 9.62 -10.33 -9.14
CA ASN A 52 10.76 -10.45 -10.04
C ASN A 52 11.57 -11.73 -9.77
N MET A 53 11.81 -12.08 -8.49
CA MET A 53 12.54 -13.31 -8.12
C MET A 53 11.80 -14.59 -8.58
N PHE A 54 10.47 -14.63 -8.45
CA PHE A 54 9.65 -15.73 -8.96
C PHE A 54 9.60 -15.80 -10.48
N ASN A 55 9.67 -14.66 -11.17
CA ASN A 55 9.64 -14.59 -12.63
C ASN A 55 10.96 -15.06 -13.26
N ILE A 56 12.10 -14.67 -12.69
CA ILE A 56 13.43 -15.08 -13.17
C ILE A 56 13.92 -16.40 -12.55
N SER A 57 13.12 -17.03 -11.69
CA SER A 57 13.46 -18.26 -10.95
C SER A 57 14.78 -18.17 -10.16
N SER A 58 15.08 -16.99 -9.60
CA SER A 58 16.29 -16.75 -8.80
C SER A 58 15.90 -16.63 -7.34
N TYR A 59 16.11 -17.71 -6.60
CA TYR A 59 15.71 -17.84 -5.20
C TYR A 59 16.94 -17.76 -4.30
N ASP A 60 16.96 -16.78 -3.38
CA ASP A 60 18.02 -16.64 -2.38
C ASP A 60 17.68 -17.44 -1.11
N SER A 61 18.48 -17.24 -0.05
CA SER A 61 18.30 -17.92 1.24
C SER A 61 17.00 -17.58 1.97
N SER A 62 16.24 -16.58 1.53
CA SER A 62 14.92 -16.26 2.11
C SER A 62 13.81 -17.20 1.63
N PHE A 63 14.10 -18.08 0.67
CA PHE A 63 13.16 -19.05 0.12
C PHE A 63 13.46 -20.45 0.63
N THR A 64 12.40 -21.19 0.97
CA THR A 64 12.47 -22.62 1.24
C THR A 64 12.07 -23.39 -0.01
N THR A 65 12.94 -24.30 -0.45
CA THR A 65 12.70 -25.17 -1.60
C THR A 65 12.66 -26.62 -1.14
N LYS A 66 11.62 -27.37 -1.52
CA LYS A 66 11.52 -28.80 -1.23
C LYS A 66 10.74 -29.55 -2.31
N ASN A 67 11.14 -30.79 -2.58
CA ASN A 67 10.35 -31.69 -3.40
C ASN A 67 9.21 -32.26 -2.58
N ILE A 68 7.99 -32.18 -3.09
CA ILE A 68 6.80 -32.74 -2.47
C ILE A 68 5.98 -33.51 -3.50
N GLN A 69 5.15 -34.42 -3.02
CA GLN A 69 4.12 -35.05 -3.84
C GLN A 69 2.81 -34.27 -3.65
N LEU A 70 2.26 -33.73 -4.72
CA LEU A 70 0.93 -33.14 -4.76
C LEU A 70 -0.07 -34.16 -5.28
N THR A 71 -1.18 -34.28 -4.57
CA THR A 71 -2.36 -34.98 -5.04
C THR A 71 -3.27 -33.94 -5.70
N ILE A 72 -3.50 -34.08 -7.01
CA ILE A 72 -4.43 -33.25 -7.77
C ILE A 72 -5.65 -34.09 -8.13
N THR A 73 -6.83 -33.49 -8.00
CA THR A 73 -8.09 -34.09 -8.46
C THR A 73 -8.50 -33.40 -9.75
N LEU A 74 -8.63 -34.19 -10.82
CA LEU A 74 -9.11 -33.74 -12.13
C LEU A 74 -10.59 -34.05 -12.22
N ASP A 75 -11.39 -33.00 -12.48
CA ASP A 75 -12.84 -33.07 -12.70
C ASP A 75 -13.61 -33.84 -11.61
N ASP A 76 -13.11 -33.81 -10.37
CA ASP A 76 -13.64 -34.57 -9.22
C ASP A 76 -13.70 -36.10 -9.40
N ILE A 77 -13.06 -36.65 -10.44
CA ILE A 77 -13.16 -38.07 -10.83
C ILE A 77 -11.83 -38.79 -10.70
N GLU A 78 -10.74 -38.17 -11.16
CA GLU A 78 -9.43 -38.81 -11.22
C GLU A 78 -8.45 -38.15 -10.27
N THR A 79 -7.86 -38.93 -9.38
CA THR A 79 -6.79 -38.45 -8.50
C THR A 79 -5.43 -38.83 -9.06
N LYS A 80 -4.55 -37.84 -9.25
CA LYS A 80 -3.17 -38.05 -9.69
C LYS A 80 -2.18 -37.52 -8.67
N ASN A 81 -1.10 -38.27 -8.47
CA ASN A 81 0.02 -37.84 -7.67
C ASN A 81 1.14 -37.36 -8.58
N ILE A 82 1.55 -36.10 -8.41
CA ILE A 82 2.64 -35.48 -9.18
C ILE A 82 3.72 -35.04 -8.20
N ASN A 83 4.96 -35.39 -8.50
CA ASN A 83 6.11 -34.85 -7.78
C ASN A 83 6.40 -33.46 -8.33
N VAL A 84 6.42 -32.47 -7.44
CA VAL A 84 6.72 -31.07 -7.78
C VAL A 84 7.76 -30.52 -6.82
N LYS A 85 8.48 -29.52 -7.29
CA LYS A 85 9.30 -28.66 -6.46
C LYS A 85 8.43 -27.54 -5.89
N LYS A 86 8.25 -27.52 -4.58
CA LYS A 86 7.63 -26.42 -3.85
C LYS A 86 8.69 -25.38 -3.50
N ILE A 87 8.47 -24.14 -3.93
CA ILE A 87 9.24 -22.97 -3.52
C ILE A 87 8.33 -22.08 -2.67
N GLU A 88 8.80 -21.68 -1.49
CA GLU A 88 8.02 -20.93 -0.51
C GLU A 88 8.83 -19.76 0.04
N TYR A 89 8.24 -18.57 0.00
CA TYR A 89 8.68 -17.40 0.75
C TYR A 89 7.70 -17.14 1.88
N LYS A 90 8.20 -16.81 3.08
CA LYS A 90 7.36 -16.49 4.23
C LYS A 90 8.06 -15.51 5.18
N ASP A 91 7.39 -14.41 5.48
CA ASP A 91 7.75 -13.48 6.56
C ASP A 91 6.54 -13.24 7.49
N GLU A 92 6.57 -12.17 8.29
CA GLU A 92 5.50 -11.80 9.22
C GLU A 92 4.19 -11.36 8.53
N LYS A 93 4.26 -10.85 7.29
CA LYS A 93 3.13 -10.23 6.58
C LYS A 93 2.71 -10.98 5.31
N ILE A 94 3.64 -11.68 4.67
CA ILE A 94 3.51 -12.24 3.31
C ILE A 94 3.91 -13.71 3.32
N ARG A 95 3.10 -14.53 2.65
CA ARG A 95 3.43 -15.93 2.34
C ARG A 95 3.13 -16.20 0.87
N LEU A 96 4.14 -16.59 0.11
CA LEU A 96 4.03 -16.92 -1.31
C LEU A 96 4.51 -18.35 -1.54
N ILE A 97 3.78 -19.08 -2.39
CA ILE A 97 4.08 -20.47 -2.73
C ILE A 97 3.98 -20.64 -4.24
N LYS A 98 5.02 -21.22 -4.83
CA LYS A 98 5.05 -21.65 -6.24
C LYS A 98 5.33 -23.14 -6.30
N TYR A 99 4.64 -23.83 -7.20
CA TYR A 99 4.91 -25.22 -7.54
C TYR A 99 5.48 -25.27 -8.96
N GLU A 100 6.66 -25.88 -9.10
CA GLU A 100 7.34 -26.10 -10.37
C GLU A 100 7.44 -27.61 -10.63
N LEU A 101 7.19 -28.03 -11.87
CA LEU A 101 7.41 -29.42 -12.33
C LEU A 101 8.90 -29.69 -12.55
#